data_AF-X1LZT6-F1
#
_entry.id   AF-X1LZT6-F1
#
_cell.length_a   1.000
_cell.length_b   1.000
_cell.length_c   1.000
_cell.angle_alpha   90.00
_cell.angle_beta   90.00
_cell.angle_gamma   90.00
#
_symmetry.space_group_name_H-M   'P 1'
#
loop_
_entity.id
_entity.type
_entity.pdbx_description
1 polymer ?
#
loop_
_entity_poly.entity_id
_entity_poly.type
_entity_poly.pdbx_seq_one_letter_code
_entity_poly.pdbx_strand_id
1 'polypeptide(L)'
;MFDIVGKRFWFFLISGVVILIAIISLATFGLKFGIEFSSGALVTISFEQEVDQDNLKQELASLGYPNALIQHTSGGDFLIRTHELTSEDKTNLEDALADKFGHLSETEFNSVSPMIAAETTQNAAIAVAVAAVGILLYITWAFRRMPKPFHYGTCAIVALLHDALV
;
A
#
# COMPACT_ATOMS: atom_id res chain seq x y z
N MET A 1 33.85 13.09 23.01
CA MET A 1 32.37 13.16 22.97
C MET A 1 31.97 13.70 21.62
N PHE A 2 31.05 13.05 20.91
CA PHE A 2 30.52 13.57 19.65
C PHE A 2 29.59 14.75 19.94
N ASP A 3 29.83 15.90 19.31
CA ASP A 3 28.96 17.06 19.44
C ASP A 3 27.81 16.99 18.42
N ILE A 4 26.75 16.28 18.81
CA ILE A 4 25.53 16.10 18.01
C ILE A 4 24.68 17.37 18.06
N VAL A 5 24.62 18.04 19.21
CA VAL A 5 23.77 19.21 19.44
C VAL A 5 24.29 20.43 18.69
N GLY A 6 25.62 20.64 18.65
CA GLY A 6 26.25 21.73 17.90
C GLY A 6 26.06 21.60 16.38
N LYS A 7 25.94 20.37 15.87
CA LYS A 7 25.74 20.09 14.43
C LYS A 7 24.28 19.85 14.03
N ARG A 8 23.31 20.08 14.93
CA ARG A 8 21.88 19.80 14.68
C ARG A 8 21.35 20.38 13.36
N PHE A 9 21.81 21.56 12.95
CA PHE A 9 21.36 22.20 11.71
C PHE A 9 21.83 21.46 10.46
N TRP A 10 23.00 20.82 10.49
CA TRP A 10 23.45 19.95 9.39
C TRP A 10 22.57 18.71 9.27
N PHE A 11 22.22 18.09 10.40
CA PHE A 11 21.31 16.95 10.42
C PHE A 11 19.90 17.33 9.95
N PHE A 12 19.37 18.46 10.41
CA PHE A 12 18.06 18.97 9.94
C PHE A 12 18.08 19.33 8.45
N LEU A 13 19.19 19.86 7.93
CA LEU A 13 19.31 20.17 6.51
C LEU A 13 19.31 18.90 5.67
N ILE A 14 20.11 17.89 6.04
CA ILE A 14 20.16 16.61 5.32
C ILE A 14 18.79 15.93 5.36
N SER A 15 18.18 15.82 6.54
CA SER A 15 16.83 15.26 6.71
C SER A 15 15.80 16.03 5.88
N GLY A 16 15.81 17.36 5.91
CA GLY A 16 14.90 18.20 5.12
C GLY A 16 15.04 18.00 3.61
N VAL A 17 16.28 17.81 3.11
CA VAL A 17 16.52 17.48 1.69
C VAL A 17 15.93 16.10 1.35
N VAL A 18 16.13 15.10 2.20
CA VAL A 18 15.57 13.75 1.98
C VAL A 18 14.05 13.77 1.99
N ILE A 19 13.43 14.43 2.96
CA ILE A 19 11.96 14.61 3.01
C ILE A 19 11.46 15.29 1.74
N LEU A 20 12.15 16.34 1.27
CA LEU A 20 11.73 17.06 0.07
C LEU A 20 11.81 16.16 -1.18
N ILE A 21 12.86 15.35 -1.30
CA ILE A 21 12.96 14.35 -2.37
C ILE A 21 11.83 13.32 -2.27
N ALA A 22 11.54 12.82 -1.07
CA ALA A 22 10.48 11.85 -0.84
C ALA A 22 9.10 12.40 -1.18
N ILE A 23 8.79 13.65 -0.78
CA ILE A 23 7.54 14.33 -1.13
C ILE A 23 7.42 14.52 -2.65
N ILE A 24 8.49 14.95 -3.33
CA ILE A 24 8.49 15.10 -4.78
C ILE A 24 8.25 13.75 -5.45
N SER A 25 8.98 12.71 -5.02
CA SER A 25 8.81 11.34 -5.51
C SER A 25 7.37 10.86 -5.34
N LEU A 26 6.79 11.07 -4.16
CA LEU A 26 5.40 10.69 -3.87
C LEU A 26 4.41 11.44 -4.76
N ALA A 27 4.63 12.73 -5.00
CA ALA A 27 3.77 13.55 -5.85
C ALA A 27 3.88 13.18 -7.34
N THR A 28 5.06 12.76 -7.83
CA THR A 28 5.27 12.41 -9.23
C THR A 28 4.89 10.96 -9.56
N PHE A 29 5.20 10.01 -8.66
CA PHE A 29 4.93 8.59 -8.89
C PHE A 29 3.58 8.13 -8.32
N GLY A 30 3.03 8.88 -7.37
CA GLY A 30 1.80 8.53 -6.66
C GLY A 30 1.97 7.36 -5.70
N LEU A 31 0.92 7.10 -4.92
CA LEU A 31 0.81 5.92 -4.06
C LEU A 31 0.11 4.80 -4.82
N LYS A 32 0.74 3.62 -4.85
CA LYS A 32 0.12 2.39 -5.36
C LYS A 32 -0.67 1.72 -4.23
N PHE A 33 -1.89 2.21 -4.02
CA PHE A 33 -2.79 1.66 -3.00
C PHE A 33 -3.06 0.17 -3.22
N GLY A 34 -3.23 -0.60 -2.15
CA GLY A 34 -3.75 -1.98 -2.20
C GLY A 34 -5.23 -2.02 -2.58
N ILE A 35 -5.76 -3.20 -2.87
CA ILE A 35 -7.19 -3.39 -3.21
C ILE A 35 -8.11 -3.03 -2.03
N GLU A 36 -7.58 -3.08 -0.81
CA GLU A 36 -8.25 -2.70 0.43
C GLU A 36 -8.59 -1.19 0.49
N PHE A 37 -7.88 -0.37 -0.27
CA PHE A 37 -8.07 1.08 -0.30
C PHE A 37 -8.59 1.59 -1.65
N SER A 38 -8.26 0.92 -2.76
CA SER A 38 -8.70 1.32 -4.10
C SER A 38 -9.93 0.56 -4.60
N SER A 39 -10.38 -0.48 -3.90
CA SER A 39 -11.21 -1.57 -4.43
C SER A 39 -10.56 -2.34 -5.58
N GLY A 40 -11.10 -3.50 -5.91
CA GLY A 40 -10.59 -4.36 -6.97
C GLY A 40 -10.63 -5.83 -6.60
N ALA A 41 -10.14 -6.66 -7.51
CA ALA A 41 -9.90 -8.07 -7.25
C ALA A 41 -8.42 -8.41 -7.45
N LEU A 42 -7.98 -9.39 -6.69
CA LEU A 42 -6.65 -9.99 -6.74
C LEU A 42 -6.86 -11.50 -6.85
N VAL A 43 -6.38 -12.05 -7.95
CA VAL A 43 -6.46 -13.47 -8.30
C VAL A 43 -5.03 -13.98 -8.40
N THR A 44 -4.70 -15.01 -7.63
CA THR A 44 -3.42 -15.73 -7.75
C THR A 44 -3.68 -17.03 -8.47
N ILE A 45 -3.13 -17.17 -9.67
CA ILE A 45 -3.27 -18.36 -10.50
C ILE A 45 -1.92 -18.96 -10.87
N SER A 46 -1.86 -20.28 -10.81
CA SER A 46 -0.74 -21.09 -11.24
C SER A 46 -1.09 -21.78 -12.55
N PHE A 47 -0.20 -21.74 -13.53
CA PHE A 47 -0.35 -22.45 -14.80
C PHE A 47 0.56 -23.68 -14.79
N GLU A 48 0.06 -24.82 -15.30
CA GLU A 48 0.90 -26.03 -15.43
C GLU A 48 2.00 -25.88 -16.49
N GLN A 49 1.79 -25.01 -17.47
CA GLN A 49 2.74 -24.70 -18.54
C GLN A 49 3.37 -23.33 -18.37
N GLU A 50 4.56 -23.13 -18.95
CA GLU A 50 5.20 -21.82 -18.99
C GLU A 50 4.36 -20.83 -19.83
N VAL A 51 3.73 -19.88 -19.15
CA VAL A 51 2.98 -18.79 -19.78
C VAL A 51 3.83 -17.53 -19.78
N ASP A 52 3.94 -16.89 -20.94
CA ASP A 52 4.60 -15.59 -21.05
C ASP A 52 3.70 -14.48 -20.49
N GLN A 53 4.26 -13.61 -19.64
CA GLN A 53 3.54 -12.53 -18.98
C GLN A 53 2.91 -11.54 -19.97
N ASP A 54 3.58 -11.24 -21.09
CA ASP A 54 3.05 -10.33 -22.10
C ASP A 54 1.87 -10.95 -22.86
N ASN A 55 1.92 -12.27 -23.12
CA ASN A 55 0.80 -12.99 -23.72
C ASN A 55 -0.41 -13.02 -22.79
N LEU A 56 -0.20 -13.24 -21.48
CA LEU A 56 -1.26 -13.19 -20.47
C LEU A 56 -1.87 -11.78 -20.37
N LYS A 57 -1.03 -10.75 -20.42
CA LYS A 57 -1.49 -9.35 -20.42
C LYS A 57 -2.34 -9.00 -21.63
N GLN A 58 -1.94 -9.47 -22.82
CA GLN A 58 -2.72 -9.27 -24.04
C GLN A 58 -4.07 -9.98 -23.95
N GLU A 59 -4.12 -11.19 -23.40
CA GLU A 59 -5.37 -11.92 -23.24
C GLU A 59 -6.31 -11.25 -22.23
N LEU A 60 -5.79 -10.81 -21.08
CA LEU A 60 -6.60 -10.05 -20.13
C LEU A 60 -7.15 -8.76 -20.77
N ALA A 61 -6.37 -8.11 -21.64
CA ALA A 61 -6.84 -6.94 -22.37
C ALA A 61 -7.97 -7.28 -23.36
N SER A 62 -7.92 -8.41 -24.07
CA SER A 62 -9.02 -8.85 -24.94
C SER A 62 -10.27 -9.28 -24.17
N LEU A 63 -10.11 -9.80 -22.96
CA LEU A 63 -11.20 -10.15 -22.05
C LEU A 63 -11.85 -8.94 -21.35
N GLY A 64 -11.40 -7.71 -21.64
CA GLY A 64 -11.98 -6.48 -21.07
C GLY A 64 -11.25 -5.94 -19.83
N TYR A 65 -10.06 -6.45 -19.52
CA TYR A 65 -9.21 -6.04 -18.40
C TYR A 65 -7.87 -5.40 -18.87
N PRO A 66 -7.90 -4.34 -19.71
CA PRO A 66 -6.67 -3.74 -20.27
C PRO A 66 -5.73 -3.11 -19.24
N ASN A 67 -6.26 -2.77 -18.06
CA ASN A 67 -5.51 -2.18 -16.95
C ASN A 67 -5.11 -3.21 -15.88
N ALA A 68 -5.19 -4.51 -16.18
CA ALA A 68 -4.77 -5.55 -15.25
C ALA A 68 -3.28 -5.43 -14.94
N LEU A 69 -2.93 -5.48 -13.65
CA LEU A 69 -1.56 -5.52 -13.18
C LEU A 69 -1.17 -6.96 -12.92
N ILE A 70 -0.14 -7.45 -13.59
CA ILE A 70 0.35 -8.81 -13.45
C ILE A 70 1.71 -8.77 -12.78
N GLN A 71 1.90 -9.61 -11.76
CA GLN A 71 3.17 -9.77 -11.05
C GLN A 71 3.47 -11.26 -10.88
N HIS A 72 4.72 -11.66 -11.10
CA HIS A 72 5.16 -13.00 -10.75
C HIS A 72 5.39 -13.10 -9.24
N THR A 73 4.85 -14.16 -8.61
CA THR A 73 5.24 -14.51 -7.25
C THR A 73 6.51 -15.37 -7.25
N SER A 74 7.18 -15.42 -6.10
CA SER A 74 8.39 -16.21 -5.89
C SER A 74 8.19 -17.71 -6.10
N GLY A 75 6.94 -18.19 -5.97
CA GLY A 75 6.53 -19.59 -6.18
C GLY A 75 6.26 -19.98 -7.63
N GLY A 76 6.36 -19.05 -8.59
CA GLY A 76 6.06 -19.30 -10.01
C GLY A 76 4.64 -18.94 -10.44
N ASP A 77 3.75 -18.62 -9.51
CA ASP A 77 2.37 -18.20 -9.82
C ASP A 77 2.30 -16.75 -10.34
N PHE A 78 1.15 -16.42 -10.93
CA PHE A 78 0.81 -15.09 -11.38
C PHE A 78 -0.20 -14.45 -10.45
N LEU A 79 0.17 -13.30 -9.91
CA LEU A 79 -0.70 -12.41 -9.18
C LEU A 79 -1.31 -11.40 -10.16
N ILE A 80 -2.61 -11.51 -10.39
CA ILE A 80 -3.36 -10.66 -11.29
C ILE A 80 -4.27 -9.76 -10.48
N ARG A 81 -4.09 -8.45 -10.64
CA ARG A 81 -4.96 -7.44 -10.04
C ARG A 81 -5.81 -6.77 -11.10
N THR A 82 -7.12 -6.79 -10.91
CA THR A 82 -8.14 -6.22 -11.80
C THR A 82 -9.06 -5.28 -11.02
N HIS A 83 -10.09 -4.74 -11.69
CA HIS A 83 -11.20 -4.10 -11.00
C HIS A 83 -12.01 -5.14 -10.21
N GLU A 84 -13.02 -4.72 -9.46
CA GLU A 84 -13.84 -5.64 -8.66
C GLU A 84 -14.40 -6.73 -9.58
N LEU A 85 -14.14 -7.99 -9.22
CA LEU A 85 -14.69 -9.16 -9.89
C LEU A 85 -15.80 -9.73 -9.02
N THR A 86 -16.95 -10.01 -9.63
CA THR A 86 -17.96 -10.88 -9.02
C THR A 86 -17.51 -12.34 -9.13
N SER A 87 -18.14 -13.23 -8.37
CA SER A 87 -17.86 -14.66 -8.48
C SER A 87 -18.14 -15.22 -9.88
N GLU A 88 -19.09 -14.64 -10.61
CA GLU A 88 -19.41 -15.06 -11.99
C GLU A 88 -18.35 -14.55 -12.98
N ASP A 89 -17.95 -13.28 -12.88
CA ASP A 89 -16.90 -12.71 -13.73
C ASP A 89 -15.57 -13.42 -13.54
N LYS A 90 -15.26 -13.81 -12.30
CA LYS A 90 -14.08 -14.61 -11.96
C LYS A 90 -14.10 -15.95 -12.69
N THR A 91 -15.18 -16.73 -12.57
CA THR A 91 -15.29 -18.03 -13.24
C THR A 91 -15.16 -17.88 -14.75
N ASN A 92 -15.83 -16.88 -15.34
CA ASN A 92 -15.73 -16.60 -16.77
C ASN A 92 -14.30 -16.25 -17.20
N LEU A 93 -13.57 -15.51 -16.37
CA LEU A 93 -12.17 -15.17 -16.61
C LEU A 93 -11.26 -16.41 -16.50
N GLU A 94 -11.47 -17.26 -15.50
CA GLU A 94 -10.73 -18.51 -15.35
C GLU A 94 -10.97 -19.47 -16.51
N ASP A 95 -12.21 -19.64 -16.93
CA ASP A 95 -12.57 -20.48 -18.08
C ASP A 95 -11.91 -19.98 -19.37
N ALA A 96 -11.96 -18.67 -19.63
CA ALA A 96 -11.34 -18.07 -20.81
C ALA A 96 -9.80 -18.19 -20.79
N LEU A 97 -9.18 -18.04 -19.62
CA LEU A 97 -7.74 -18.26 -19.46
C LEU A 97 -7.38 -19.73 -19.63
N ALA A 98 -8.22 -20.65 -19.15
CA ALA A 98 -8.00 -22.08 -19.28
C ALA A 98 -8.12 -22.55 -20.74
N ASP A 99 -9.05 -21.98 -21.51
CA ASP A 99 -9.22 -22.27 -22.94
C ASP A 99 -7.98 -21.91 -23.76
N LYS A 100 -7.28 -20.82 -23.38
CA LYS A 100 -6.08 -20.36 -24.10
C LYS A 100 -4.77 -20.94 -23.58
N PHE A 101 -4.65 -21.06 -22.26
CA PHE A 101 -3.40 -21.41 -21.57
C PHE A 101 -3.46 -22.78 -20.86
N GLY A 102 -4.48 -23.59 -21.11
CA GLY A 102 -4.59 -24.94 -20.56
C GLY A 102 -4.97 -24.94 -19.08
N HIS A 103 -4.69 -26.04 -18.39
CA HIS A 103 -5.12 -26.19 -17.00
C HIS A 103 -4.43 -25.16 -16.09
N LEU A 104 -5.24 -24.47 -15.30
CA LEU A 104 -4.81 -23.51 -14.30
C LEU A 104 -5.38 -23.89 -12.94
N SER A 105 -4.66 -23.52 -11.89
CA SER A 105 -5.11 -23.69 -10.51
C SER A 105 -5.13 -22.34 -9.82
N GLU A 106 -6.30 -21.95 -9.35
CA GLU A 106 -6.44 -20.81 -8.44
C GLU A 106 -5.89 -21.18 -7.07
N THR A 107 -4.96 -20.36 -6.59
CA THR A 107 -4.38 -20.49 -5.25
C THR A 107 -5.06 -19.55 -4.26
N GLU A 108 -5.44 -18.35 -4.71
CA GLU A 108 -6.03 -17.34 -3.84
C GLU A 108 -6.91 -16.37 -4.64
N PHE A 109 -8.04 -15.98 -4.06
CA PHE A 109 -8.90 -14.92 -4.58
C PHE A 109 -9.35 -13.98 -3.47
N ASN A 110 -9.04 -12.70 -3.65
CA ASN A 110 -9.46 -11.61 -2.77
C ASN A 110 -10.17 -10.54 -3.61
N SER A 111 -11.43 -10.24 -3.30
CA SER A 111 -12.18 -9.17 -3.95
C SER A 111 -12.70 -8.20 -2.89
N VAL A 112 -12.48 -6.91 -3.11
CA VAL A 112 -12.89 -5.83 -2.22
C VAL A 112 -13.77 -4.86 -3.00
N SER A 113 -14.99 -4.68 -2.52
CA SER A 113 -15.93 -3.74 -3.12
C SER A 113 -15.57 -2.28 -2.82
N PRO A 114 -15.95 -1.32 -3.68
CA PRO A 114 -15.77 0.11 -3.46
C PRO A 114 -16.29 0.60 -2.11
N MET A 115 -17.41 0.03 -1.63
CA MET A 115 -17.98 0.39 -0.35
C MET A 115 -17.09 -0.04 0.83
N ILE A 116 -16.59 -1.28 0.81
CA ILE A 116 -15.69 -1.79 1.85
C ILE A 116 -14.36 -1.04 1.81
N ALA A 117 -13.84 -0.74 0.61
CA ALA A 117 -12.60 0.01 0.47
C ALA A 117 -12.72 1.45 1.02
N ALA A 118 -13.85 2.13 0.76
CA ALA A 118 -14.12 3.46 1.29
C ALA A 118 -14.25 3.45 2.83
N GLU A 119 -14.98 2.47 3.37
CA GLU A 119 -15.13 2.31 4.82
C GLU A 119 -13.78 1.99 5.49
N THR A 120 -12.98 1.09 4.89
CA THR A 120 -11.64 0.74 5.38
C THR A 120 -10.73 1.96 5.39
N THR A 121 -10.74 2.75 4.32
CA THR A 121 -9.96 4.00 4.24
C THR A 121 -10.38 5.00 5.32
N GLN A 122 -11.68 5.18 5.53
CA GLN A 122 -12.20 6.08 6.56
C GLN A 122 -11.83 5.60 7.96
N ASN A 123 -12.02 4.31 8.25
CA ASN A 123 -11.71 3.71 9.54
C ASN A 123 -10.21 3.76 9.84
N ALA A 124 -9.35 3.52 8.84
CA ALA A 124 -7.90 3.67 8.97
C ALA A 124 -7.50 5.12 9.29
N ALA A 125 -8.09 6.10 8.59
CA ALA A 125 -7.83 7.52 8.87
C ALA A 125 -8.25 7.92 10.29
N ILE A 126 -9.43 7.48 10.74
CA ILE A 126 -9.91 7.71 12.11
C ILE A 126 -8.98 7.03 13.13
N ALA A 127 -8.59 5.78 12.90
CA ALA A 127 -7.71 5.04 13.80
C ALA A 127 -6.35 5.73 13.96
N VAL A 128 -5.75 6.20 12.87
CA VAL A 128 -4.49 6.97 12.90
C VAL A 128 -4.66 8.28 13.68
N ALA A 129 -5.76 9.02 13.45
CA ALA A 129 -6.02 10.27 14.16
C ALA A 129 -6.22 10.04 15.68
N VAL A 130 -7.00 9.03 16.06
CA VAL A 130 -7.24 8.67 17.46
C VAL A 130 -5.94 8.18 18.12
N ALA A 131 -5.14 7.37 17.43
CA ALA A 131 -3.84 6.93 17.91
C ALA A 131 -2.88 8.11 18.12
N ALA A 132 -2.82 9.07 17.19
CA ALA A 132 -2.00 10.28 17.31
C ALA A 132 -2.41 11.12 18.53
N VAL A 133 -3.72 11.30 18.77
CA VAL A 133 -4.22 11.98 19.97
C VAL A 133 -3.85 11.19 21.23
N GLY A 134 -4.02 9.87 21.21
CA GLY A 134 -3.65 8.99 22.33
C GLY A 134 -2.17 9.08 22.69
N ILE A 135 -1.28 9.03 21.70
CA ILE A 135 0.17 9.21 21.88
C ILE A 135 0.46 10.60 22.44
N LEU A 136 -0.14 11.66 21.88
CA LEU A 136 0.06 13.02 22.38
C LEU A 136 -0.34 13.13 23.86
N LEU A 137 -1.51 12.62 24.23
CA LEU A 137 -2.01 12.65 25.61
C LEU A 137 -1.12 11.83 26.53
N TYR A 138 -0.73 10.62 26.12
CA TYR A 138 0.15 9.75 26.87
C TYR A 138 1.50 10.39 27.13
N ILE A 139 2.15 10.92 26.10
CA ILE A 139 3.46 11.59 26.23
C ILE A 139 3.33 12.85 27.08
N THR A 140 2.28 13.64 26.89
CA THR A 140 2.01 14.83 27.73
C THR A 140 1.87 14.44 29.20
N TRP A 141 1.16 13.34 29.49
CA TRP A 141 1.02 12.84 30.86
C TRP A 141 2.33 12.24 31.41
N ALA A 142 3.06 11.46 30.62
CA ALA A 142 4.31 10.82 31.00
C ALA A 142 5.38 11.87 31.37
N PHE A 143 5.48 12.94 30.58
CA PHE A 143 6.43 14.04 30.79
C PHE A 143 5.85 15.20 31.60
N ARG A 144 4.75 15.00 32.35
CA ARG A 144 4.08 16.06 33.14
C ARG A 144 4.98 16.79 34.15
N ARG A 145 6.09 16.16 34.57
CA ARG A 145 7.06 16.76 35.50
C ARG A 145 8.09 17.65 34.80
N MET A 146 8.13 17.62 33.47
CA MET A 146 9.06 18.39 32.63
C MET A 146 8.44 19.75 32.27
N PRO A 147 9.24 20.81 32.09
CA PRO A 147 8.72 22.09 31.60
C PRO A 147 8.05 21.91 30.22
N LYS A 148 6.81 22.40 30.10
CA LYS A 148 6.00 22.37 28.87
C LYS A 148 5.75 20.94 28.32
N PRO A 149 5.04 20.08 29.06
CA PRO A 149 4.83 18.68 28.69
C PRO A 149 4.18 18.47 27.31
N PHE A 150 3.30 19.38 26.89
CA PHE A 150 2.63 19.31 25.58
C PHE A 150 3.62 19.35 24.41
N HIS A 151 4.74 20.07 24.55
CA HIS A 151 5.74 20.20 23.48
C HIS A 151 6.39 18.85 23.18
N TYR A 152 6.61 18.00 24.19
CA TYR A 152 7.16 16.67 23.98
C TYR A 152 6.21 15.77 23.19
N GLY A 153 4.90 15.86 23.45
CA GLY A 153 3.87 15.17 22.68
C GLY A 153 3.84 15.63 21.22
N THR A 154 3.85 16.94 20.98
CA THR A 154 3.90 17.48 19.60
C THR A 154 5.17 17.07 18.86
N CYS A 155 6.34 17.15 19.51
CA CYS A 155 7.60 16.70 18.91
C CYS A 155 7.58 15.21 18.55
N ALA A 156 6.94 14.36 19.37
CA ALA A 156 6.80 12.94 19.07
C ALA A 156 5.95 12.70 17.82
N ILE A 157 4.82 13.42 17.67
CA ILE A 157 3.99 13.33 16.45
C ILE A 157 4.76 13.82 15.21
N VAL A 158 5.50 14.93 15.33
CA VAL A 158 6.33 15.45 14.22
C VAL A 158 7.43 14.45 13.85
N ALA A 159 8.06 13.80 14.82
CA ALA A 159 9.06 12.77 14.56
C ALA A 159 8.46 11.55 13.84
N LEU A 160 7.28 11.09 14.26
CA LEU A 160 6.58 9.99 13.57
C LEU A 160 6.20 10.35 12.12
N LEU A 161 5.76 11.59 11.88
CA LEU A 161 5.48 12.07 10.52
C LEU A 161 6.74 12.15 9.68
N HIS A 162 7.86 12.60 10.27
CA HIS A 162 9.16 12.61 9.60
C HIS A 162 9.55 11.18 9.18
N ASP A 163 9.50 10.23 10.11
CA ASP A 163 9.93 8.85 9.86
C ASP A 163 9.02 8.12 8.86
N ALA A 164 7.74 8.52 8.76
CA ALA A 164 6.83 7.99 7.75
C ALA A 164 7.06 8.59 6.35
N LEU A 165 7.62 9.80 6.26
CA LEU A 165 7.86 10.49 4.99
C LEU A 165 9.22 10.16 4.36
N VAL A 166 10.22 9.82 5.17
CA VAL A 166 11.60 9.49 4.74
C VAL A 166 11.70 8.03 4.36
#